data_AF-A0A8J2F2A2-F1
#
_entry.id   AF-A0A8J2F2A2-F1
#
_cell.length_a   1.000
_cell.length_b   1.000
_cell.length_c   1.000
_cell.angle_alpha   90.00
_cell.angle_beta   90.00
_cell.angle_gamma   90.00
#
_symmetry.space_group_name_H-M   'P 1'
#
loop_
_entity.id
_entity.type
_entity.pdbx_description
1 polymer ?
#
loop_
_entity_poly.entity_id
_entity_poly.type
_entity_poly.pdbx_seq_one_letter_code
_entity_poly.pdbx_strand_id
1 'polypeptide(L)'
;MQTPAQQLLVRSSLPLRPARARKAQVVTATSSTAHIAAAGTNSHARSFFGSTEQPSGRIRRPPRIDKNMMMSMGIVVPATSSTMTAVPLVRRRVTAAAVSSTHSLTARPPSISYSTTATRSFSSRTPLLFTPGPLTTSVQVKNALLQDVGSRDPYFLDQMHAVREKLVLGANTTTDTHDSVLIQGAGTHAIESVLGSACSGPNDKVLILNNGAYGERQKQICKILKISFESLDYSDDVAVSAADLEARLEADGHSFSHVSFIHHETTAGVLNPLTELCQVVERFNAKTTTGKQLEIIVDSMSAFGAYEVDLQKKHKAVKYLISSANKCIEGVPGFAFAIYEKEALERLAERKPKSLALDLFAQAKGLSTGNRQFRFTPPTQAILAYHQALLEWEEEGGWKGRGGRYRENYDVIINGLEKKDFGLEFYVKPEYRGYIITTVLSPTNLLKNKEKWDFQFLYDFLATRGFVIYPGKLAKADSFRIGTIGKIYPEDCENFLLVLKQGFDKMGITKQEILDGRARLLESDVSGKSGGAGPNVEMAGQAGMKQSM
;
A
#
# COMPACT_ATOMS: atom_id res chain seq x y z
N MET A 1 44.81 26.70 -14.55
CA MET A 1 44.91 27.74 -15.59
C MET A 1 45.44 27.10 -16.85
N GLN A 2 44.70 27.32 -17.96
CA GLN A 2 45.08 27.29 -19.38
C GLN A 2 45.64 26.00 -20.02
N THR A 3 44.82 25.47 -20.94
CA THR A 3 45.18 24.63 -22.10
C THR A 3 45.96 25.43 -23.15
N PRO A 4 46.52 24.75 -24.16
CA PRO A 4 45.99 25.01 -25.51
C PRO A 4 45.76 23.74 -26.34
N ALA A 5 44.81 23.87 -27.26
CA ALA A 5 44.37 22.86 -28.21
C ALA A 5 44.77 23.24 -29.64
N GLN A 6 44.83 22.21 -30.51
CA GLN A 6 44.38 22.13 -31.91
C GLN A 6 45.39 21.79 -33.03
N GLN A 7 44.80 21.05 -33.99
CA GLN A 7 45.17 20.72 -35.38
C GLN A 7 45.75 19.30 -35.59
N LEU A 8 45.30 18.43 -36.52
CA LEU A 8 44.18 18.42 -37.48
C LEU A 8 43.97 16.98 -38.06
N LEU A 9 42.70 16.63 -38.34
CA LEU A 9 42.09 15.65 -39.27
C LEU A 9 42.93 14.78 -40.24
N VAL A 10 42.58 13.47 -40.40
CA VAL A 10 42.22 12.80 -41.69
C VAL A 10 41.25 11.60 -41.45
N ARG A 11 40.34 11.41 -42.43
CA ARG A 11 39.13 10.56 -42.60
C ARG A 11 39.31 9.03 -42.63
N SER A 12 38.24 8.28 -42.32
CA SER A 12 37.66 7.25 -43.25
C SER A 12 36.30 6.64 -42.78
N SER A 13 35.28 6.85 -43.62
CA SER A 13 34.10 6.04 -43.98
C SER A 13 33.71 4.70 -43.28
N LEU A 14 32.47 4.68 -42.76
CA LEU A 14 31.38 3.66 -42.74
C LEU A 14 31.57 2.32 -43.50
N PRO A 15 30.95 1.18 -43.05
CA PRO A 15 29.48 1.02 -43.18
C PRO A 15 28.71 0.23 -42.09
N LEU A 16 27.38 0.43 -42.17
CA LEU A 16 26.28 -0.22 -41.45
C LEU A 16 26.01 -1.69 -41.87
N ARG A 17 25.45 -2.47 -40.92
CA ARG A 17 24.48 -3.62 -41.01
C ARG A 17 24.96 -4.94 -40.35
N PRO A 18 24.08 -5.91 -40.03
CA PRO A 18 22.65 -5.87 -39.67
C PRO A 18 22.27 -6.74 -38.43
N ALA A 19 20.99 -6.71 -38.07
CA ALA A 19 20.31 -7.54 -37.07
C ALA A 19 20.49 -9.06 -37.28
N ARG A 20 20.57 -9.82 -36.18
CA ARG A 20 20.49 -11.30 -36.19
C ARG A 20 19.39 -11.81 -35.27
N ALA A 21 18.50 -12.59 -35.88
CA ALA A 21 17.50 -13.44 -35.26
C ALA A 21 18.14 -14.51 -34.36
N ARG A 22 17.55 -14.77 -33.18
CA ARG A 22 17.89 -15.93 -32.35
C ARG A 22 16.97 -17.09 -32.73
N LYS A 23 17.55 -18.15 -33.30
CA LYS A 23 16.95 -19.48 -33.42
C LYS A 23 17.25 -20.31 -32.17
N ALA A 24 16.24 -21.04 -31.72
CA ALA A 24 16.31 -22.05 -30.67
C ALA A 24 17.32 -23.15 -31.00
N GLN A 25 18.06 -23.61 -29.98
CA GLN A 25 18.78 -24.88 -30.02
C GLN A 25 18.22 -25.81 -28.94
N VAL A 26 17.68 -26.90 -29.44
CA VAL A 26 17.31 -28.12 -28.74
C VAL A 26 18.60 -28.85 -28.36
N VAL A 27 18.75 -29.23 -27.09
CA VAL A 27 19.81 -30.13 -26.63
C VAL A 27 19.16 -31.48 -26.32
N THR A 28 19.44 -32.47 -27.17
CA THR A 28 19.19 -33.89 -26.93
C THR A 28 20.40 -34.49 -26.25
N ALA A 29 20.21 -35.08 -25.06
CA ALA A 29 21.23 -35.86 -24.36
C ALA A 29 21.02 -37.35 -24.65
N THR A 30 22.03 -37.97 -25.24
CA THR A 30 22.16 -39.42 -25.44
C THR A 30 22.85 -40.06 -24.23
N SER A 31 22.33 -41.21 -23.83
CA SER A 31 22.83 -42.09 -22.76
C SER A 31 24.03 -42.92 -23.20
N SER A 32 25.03 -43.07 -22.34
CA SER A 32 25.92 -44.24 -22.35
C SER A 32 26.31 -44.67 -20.94
N THR A 33 26.07 -45.94 -20.67
CA THR A 33 26.38 -46.77 -19.50
C THR A 33 27.87 -46.96 -19.23
N ALA A 34 28.26 -47.08 -17.95
CA ALA A 34 29.36 -47.94 -17.50
C ALA A 34 29.19 -48.38 -16.03
N HIS A 35 29.47 -49.66 -15.80
CA HIS A 35 29.36 -50.46 -14.58
C HIS A 35 30.29 -50.04 -13.42
N ILE A 36 29.95 -50.44 -12.18
CA ILE A 36 30.75 -51.35 -11.32
C ILE A 36 29.97 -51.76 -10.03
N ALA A 37 29.74 -53.07 -9.93
CA ALA A 37 29.79 -54.01 -8.78
C ALA A 37 29.32 -53.68 -7.34
N ALA A 38 28.37 -54.52 -6.88
CA ALA A 38 28.51 -55.54 -5.81
C ALA A 38 27.71 -55.40 -4.48
N ALA A 39 26.89 -56.45 -4.27
CA ALA A 39 26.67 -57.26 -3.05
C ALA A 39 25.51 -56.94 -2.08
N GLY A 40 24.71 -57.98 -1.81
CA GLY A 40 23.81 -58.12 -0.64
C GLY A 40 22.34 -58.42 -0.97
N THR A 41 22.01 -59.54 -1.62
CA THR A 41 21.39 -60.77 -1.06
C THR A 41 19.97 -60.68 -0.49
N ASN A 42 19.11 -61.55 -1.06
CA ASN A 42 17.91 -62.22 -0.51
C ASN A 42 16.66 -61.37 -0.22
N SER A 43 15.42 -61.79 -0.49
CA SER A 43 14.85 -63.00 -1.09
C SER A 43 13.33 -62.81 -1.14
N HIS A 44 12.69 -63.10 -2.27
CA HIS A 44 11.48 -63.92 -2.43
C HIS A 44 10.61 -63.46 -3.60
N ALA A 45 10.65 -64.32 -4.63
CA ALA A 45 9.71 -64.39 -5.72
C ALA A 45 8.36 -64.95 -5.25
N ARG A 46 7.28 -64.51 -5.90
CA ARG A 46 6.37 -65.43 -6.61
C ARG A 46 5.49 -64.66 -7.59
N SER A 47 5.63 -65.06 -8.84
CA SER A 47 4.80 -64.83 -10.02
C SER A 47 3.36 -65.29 -9.83
N PHE A 48 2.39 -64.66 -10.51
CA PHE A 48 1.42 -65.38 -11.35
C PHE A 48 0.75 -64.42 -12.34
N PHE A 49 0.74 -64.83 -13.62
CA PHE A 49 -0.04 -64.26 -14.71
C PHE A 49 -1.54 -64.54 -14.51
N GLY A 50 -2.40 -63.61 -14.96
CA GLY A 50 -3.84 -63.83 -15.02
C GLY A 50 -4.56 -62.65 -15.66
N SER A 51 -4.90 -62.83 -16.93
CA SER A 51 -5.71 -61.97 -17.78
C SER A 51 -7.17 -61.84 -17.31
N THR A 52 -7.89 -60.98 -18.04
CA THR A 52 -9.34 -60.90 -18.26
C THR A 52 -10.21 -59.97 -17.38
N GLU A 53 -10.90 -59.10 -18.14
CA GLU A 53 -12.27 -58.61 -17.96
C GLU A 53 -12.56 -57.42 -17.02
N GLN A 54 -13.00 -56.34 -17.65
CA GLN A 54 -13.92 -55.37 -17.05
C GLN A 54 -15.27 -56.04 -16.74
N PRO A 55 -16.00 -55.53 -15.74
CA PRO A 55 -17.21 -54.80 -16.13
C PRO A 55 -17.53 -53.57 -15.29
N SER A 56 -18.26 -52.68 -15.97
CA SER A 56 -19.10 -51.58 -15.49
C SER A 56 -19.91 -51.88 -14.22
N GLY A 57 -19.89 -50.96 -13.25
CA GLY A 57 -20.71 -51.02 -12.03
C GLY A 57 -21.33 -49.66 -11.68
N ARG A 58 -22.67 -49.63 -11.66
CA ARG A 58 -23.56 -48.49 -11.39
C ARG A 58 -23.33 -47.79 -10.05
N ILE A 59 -23.48 -46.47 -10.08
CA ILE A 59 -23.58 -45.56 -8.92
C ILE A 59 -24.85 -45.86 -8.11
N ARG A 60 -24.72 -46.21 -6.83
CA ARG A 60 -25.82 -46.28 -5.84
C ARG A 60 -25.92 -44.95 -5.07
N ARG A 61 -27.13 -44.40 -4.97
CA ARG A 61 -27.49 -43.25 -4.10
C ARG A 61 -27.53 -43.68 -2.63
N PRO A 62 -27.20 -42.80 -1.67
CA PRO A 62 -27.41 -43.07 -0.24
C PRO A 62 -28.86 -42.78 0.20
N PRO A 63 -29.37 -43.46 1.26
CA PRO A 63 -30.74 -43.28 1.73
C PRO A 63 -30.92 -42.07 2.67
N ARG A 64 -32.16 -41.58 2.73
CA ARG A 64 -32.65 -40.47 3.55
C ARG A 64 -32.70 -40.84 5.04
N ILE A 65 -32.39 -39.87 5.91
CA ILE A 65 -32.56 -39.94 7.37
C ILE A 65 -33.98 -39.51 7.73
N ASP A 66 -34.66 -40.34 8.52
CA ASP A 66 -35.98 -40.07 9.09
C ASP A 66 -35.85 -39.54 10.53
N LYS A 67 -36.68 -38.54 10.89
CA LYS A 67 -36.68 -37.87 12.19
C LYS A 67 -37.86 -38.39 13.02
N ASN A 68 -37.59 -39.06 14.14
CA ASN A 68 -38.37 -39.00 15.39
C ASN A 68 -37.94 -40.11 16.38
N MET A 69 -37.35 -39.74 17.53
CA MET A 69 -37.61 -40.33 18.86
C MET A 69 -36.70 -39.72 19.91
N MET A 70 -37.29 -39.11 20.96
CA MET A 70 -37.02 -39.32 22.40
C MET A 70 -37.38 -38.08 23.25
N MET A 71 -38.52 -38.17 23.95
CA MET A 71 -38.69 -37.69 25.33
C MET A 71 -38.17 -38.83 26.25
N SER A 72 -37.76 -38.71 27.51
CA SER A 72 -38.04 -37.80 28.63
C SER A 72 -37.02 -38.11 29.75
N MET A 73 -36.73 -37.17 30.64
CA MET A 73 -36.59 -37.43 32.09
C MET A 73 -36.67 -36.09 32.84
N GLY A 74 -37.61 -36.01 33.78
CA GLY A 74 -37.96 -34.79 34.50
C GLY A 74 -37.22 -34.64 35.84
N ILE A 75 -37.20 -33.40 36.34
CA ILE A 75 -36.97 -33.07 37.75
C ILE A 75 -37.94 -31.94 38.15
N VAL A 76 -38.39 -32.06 39.39
CA VAL A 76 -39.54 -31.50 40.11
C VAL A 76 -39.42 -30.00 40.46
N VAL A 77 -40.58 -29.34 40.56
CA VAL A 77 -40.86 -27.94 40.97
C VAL A 77 -41.12 -27.86 42.48
N PRO A 78 -40.94 -26.67 43.11
CA PRO A 78 -41.98 -26.21 44.04
C PRO A 78 -42.51 -24.81 43.68
N ALA A 79 -43.83 -24.66 43.83
CA ALA A 79 -44.59 -23.45 43.53
C ALA A 79 -44.70 -22.55 44.76
N THR A 80 -44.65 -21.23 44.56
CA THR A 80 -45.45 -20.26 45.34
C THR A 80 -45.86 -19.07 44.46
N SER A 81 -47.04 -18.55 44.81
CA SER A 81 -47.93 -17.62 44.11
C SER A 81 -47.42 -16.18 43.93
N SER A 82 -47.86 -15.48 42.88
CA SER A 82 -48.91 -14.43 42.97
C SER A 82 -49.03 -13.56 41.69
N THR A 83 -50.28 -13.34 41.28
CA THR A 83 -50.85 -12.21 40.48
C THR A 83 -50.37 -11.93 39.05
N MET A 84 -51.33 -12.06 38.12
CA MET A 84 -51.29 -11.64 36.72
C MET A 84 -51.56 -10.14 36.53
N THR A 85 -50.95 -9.55 35.50
CA THR A 85 -51.63 -8.69 34.51
C THR A 85 -50.79 -8.63 33.23
N ALA A 86 -51.29 -9.23 32.13
CA ALA A 86 -50.75 -9.03 30.79
C ALA A 86 -51.90 -9.06 29.77
N VAL A 87 -51.93 -8.03 28.93
CA VAL A 87 -52.94 -7.68 27.92
C VAL A 87 -52.74 -8.54 26.64
N PRO A 88 -53.82 -8.96 25.93
CA PRO A 88 -53.69 -9.89 24.81
C PRO A 88 -53.38 -9.21 23.47
N LEU A 89 -52.54 -9.88 22.66
CA LEU A 89 -52.23 -9.53 21.27
C LEU A 89 -53.30 -10.11 20.33
N VAL A 90 -54.11 -9.26 19.70
CA VAL A 90 -55.13 -9.65 18.72
C VAL A 90 -54.51 -9.86 17.34
N ARG A 91 -54.61 -11.08 16.80
CA ARG A 91 -54.38 -11.38 15.38
C ARG A 91 -55.62 -11.01 14.55
N ARG A 92 -55.51 -10.02 13.66
CA ARG A 92 -56.53 -9.77 12.61
C ARG A 92 -56.10 -10.41 11.28
N ARG A 93 -56.96 -11.29 10.76
CA ARG A 93 -56.97 -11.74 9.36
C ARG A 93 -57.43 -10.59 8.48
N VAL A 94 -56.75 -10.34 7.36
CA VAL A 94 -57.21 -9.43 6.32
C VAL A 94 -57.65 -10.27 5.12
N THR A 95 -58.93 -10.14 4.76
CA THR A 95 -59.55 -10.64 3.54
C THR A 95 -59.29 -9.67 2.40
N ALA A 96 -58.87 -10.18 1.24
CA ALA A 96 -58.69 -9.41 0.01
C ALA A 96 -60.05 -9.17 -0.66
N ALA A 97 -60.37 -7.91 -0.96
CA ALA A 97 -61.43 -7.52 -1.87
C ALA A 97 -60.81 -6.73 -3.02
N ALA A 98 -61.08 -7.17 -4.25
CA ALA A 98 -60.64 -6.53 -5.47
C ALA A 98 -61.50 -5.30 -5.77
N VAL A 99 -60.86 -4.16 -6.06
CA VAL A 99 -61.51 -3.00 -6.68
C VAL A 99 -60.64 -2.56 -7.86
N SER A 100 -61.25 -2.61 -9.04
CA SER A 100 -60.74 -2.08 -10.30
C SER A 100 -60.80 -0.56 -10.27
N SER A 101 -59.68 0.10 -10.56
CA SER A 101 -59.68 1.51 -10.97
C SER A 101 -58.61 1.73 -12.03
N THR A 102 -59.09 2.06 -13.23
CA THR A 102 -58.35 2.59 -14.36
C THR A 102 -57.62 3.89 -13.95
N HIS A 103 -56.32 3.96 -14.20
CA HIS A 103 -55.56 5.22 -14.09
C HIS A 103 -54.91 5.55 -15.43
N SER A 104 -55.31 6.71 -15.94
CA SER A 104 -54.85 7.36 -17.16
C SER A 104 -53.38 7.74 -17.07
N LEU A 105 -52.65 7.46 -18.15
CA LEU A 105 -51.33 7.99 -18.44
C LEU A 105 -51.38 9.52 -18.47
N THR A 106 -50.86 10.19 -17.43
CA THR A 106 -50.59 11.63 -17.46
C THR A 106 -49.17 11.92 -16.96
N ALA A 107 -48.43 12.60 -17.85
CA ALA A 107 -47.22 13.41 -17.69
C ALA A 107 -46.18 13.01 -16.61
N ARG A 108 -45.02 12.55 -17.10
CA ARG A 108 -43.74 12.52 -16.38
C ARG A 108 -43.35 13.96 -15.99
N PRO A 109 -42.92 14.24 -14.74
CA PRO A 109 -42.38 15.55 -14.38
C PRO A 109 -41.07 15.82 -15.13
N PRO A 110 -40.71 17.10 -15.37
CA PRO A 110 -39.52 17.42 -16.15
C PRO A 110 -38.28 16.87 -15.46
N SER A 111 -37.44 16.21 -16.26
CA SER A 111 -36.12 15.75 -15.84
C SER A 111 -35.32 16.92 -15.28
N ILE A 112 -34.90 16.83 -14.02
CA ILE A 112 -33.83 17.65 -13.49
C ILE A 112 -32.63 17.40 -14.40
N SER A 113 -32.24 18.41 -15.18
CA SER A 113 -31.02 18.38 -15.95
C SER A 113 -29.86 18.31 -14.97
N TYR A 114 -29.30 17.14 -14.78
CA TYR A 114 -27.96 17.03 -14.22
C TYR A 114 -27.08 17.89 -15.11
N SER A 115 -26.49 18.93 -14.51
CA SER A 115 -25.40 19.68 -15.12
C SER A 115 -24.43 18.65 -15.66
N THR A 116 -24.36 18.58 -16.98
CA THR A 116 -23.54 17.63 -17.70
C THR A 116 -22.12 18.04 -17.39
N THR A 117 -21.54 17.46 -16.34
CA THR A 117 -20.08 17.45 -16.17
C THR A 117 -19.58 16.94 -17.50
N ALA A 118 -18.91 17.83 -18.25
CA ALA A 118 -18.55 17.62 -19.63
C ALA A 118 -18.13 16.17 -19.82
N THR A 119 -18.92 15.43 -20.61
CA THR A 119 -18.58 14.07 -21.02
C THR A 119 -17.15 14.16 -21.52
N ARG A 120 -16.20 13.64 -20.73
CA ARG A 120 -14.79 13.67 -21.10
C ARG A 120 -14.73 13.02 -22.47
N SER A 121 -14.52 13.84 -23.50
CA SER A 121 -14.05 13.35 -24.79
C SER A 121 -12.72 12.73 -24.47
N PHE A 122 -12.73 11.41 -24.24
CA PHE A 122 -11.51 10.65 -24.17
C PHE A 122 -10.92 10.77 -25.57
N SER A 123 -9.90 11.63 -25.68
CA SER A 123 -8.84 11.45 -26.65
C SER A 123 -8.56 9.94 -26.80
N SER A 124 -8.24 9.48 -28.01
CA SER A 124 -8.02 8.07 -28.32
C SER A 124 -6.92 7.39 -27.48
N ARG A 125 -6.21 8.14 -26.62
CA ARG A 125 -5.27 7.62 -25.62
C ARG A 125 -5.90 7.65 -24.21
N THR A 126 -5.89 6.50 -23.55
CA THR A 126 -6.19 6.38 -22.11
C THR A 126 -5.24 7.30 -21.32
N PRO A 127 -5.75 8.13 -20.38
CA PRO A 127 -4.89 9.06 -19.64
C PRO A 127 -3.84 8.34 -18.79
N LEU A 128 -2.66 8.93 -18.72
CA LEU A 128 -1.59 8.56 -17.80
C LEU A 128 -1.84 9.17 -16.41
N LEU A 129 -1.79 8.33 -15.38
CA LEU A 129 -2.08 8.72 -14.00
C LEU A 129 -0.78 9.06 -13.27
N PHE A 130 -0.44 10.34 -13.22
CA PHE A 130 0.62 10.90 -12.36
C PHE A 130 0.10 11.06 -10.92
N THR A 131 -0.39 9.96 -10.35
CA THR A 131 -0.96 9.88 -9.01
C THR A 131 -0.23 8.83 -8.18
N PRO A 132 -0.31 8.83 -6.84
CA PRO A 132 0.35 7.82 -6.02
C PRO A 132 -0.42 6.48 -6.00
N GLY A 133 -1.45 6.30 -6.82
CA GLY A 133 -2.32 5.11 -6.87
C GLY A 133 -3.79 5.45 -6.59
N PRO A 134 -4.77 4.87 -7.33
CA PRO A 134 -4.60 3.86 -8.39
C PRO A 134 -3.86 4.36 -9.63
N LEU A 135 -3.28 3.44 -10.41
CA LEU A 135 -2.25 3.73 -11.40
C LEU A 135 -2.68 3.37 -12.82
N THR A 136 -1.97 3.92 -13.80
CA THR A 136 -1.98 3.33 -15.14
C THR A 136 -1.32 1.97 -15.07
N THR A 137 -2.02 0.93 -15.53
CA THR A 137 -1.51 -0.45 -15.61
C THR A 137 -1.31 -0.90 -17.05
N SER A 138 -0.52 -1.96 -17.24
CA SER A 138 -0.27 -2.57 -18.54
C SER A 138 -1.56 -3.12 -19.19
N VAL A 139 -1.50 -3.38 -20.49
CA VAL A 139 -2.60 -4.04 -21.21
C VAL A 139 -2.77 -5.48 -20.72
N GLN A 140 -1.68 -6.16 -20.36
CA GLN A 140 -1.69 -7.54 -19.88
C GLN A 140 -2.40 -7.64 -18.52
N VAL A 141 -2.10 -6.74 -17.58
CA VAL A 141 -2.81 -6.65 -16.29
C VAL A 141 -4.31 -6.39 -16.51
N LYS A 142 -4.67 -5.52 -17.46
CA LYS A 142 -6.08 -5.25 -17.80
C LYS A 142 -6.76 -6.48 -18.42
N ASN A 143 -6.08 -7.20 -19.31
CA ASN A 143 -6.63 -8.40 -19.95
C ASN A 143 -6.87 -9.53 -18.94
N ALA A 144 -6.02 -9.65 -17.90
CA ALA A 144 -6.22 -10.63 -16.84
C ALA A 144 -7.53 -10.42 -16.04
N LEU A 145 -8.11 -9.20 -16.07
CA LEU A 145 -9.41 -8.93 -15.44
C LEU A 145 -10.59 -9.53 -16.21
N LEU A 146 -10.42 -9.84 -17.48
CA LEU A 146 -11.50 -10.33 -18.35
C LEU A 146 -11.86 -11.79 -18.10
N GLN A 147 -11.15 -12.46 -17.19
CA GLN A 147 -11.36 -13.86 -16.88
C GLN A 147 -12.23 -14.03 -15.63
N ASP A 148 -13.39 -14.67 -15.82
CA ASP A 148 -14.24 -15.10 -14.71
C ASP A 148 -13.82 -16.47 -14.20
N VAL A 149 -13.56 -16.57 -12.89
CA VAL A 149 -13.19 -17.81 -12.21
C VAL A 149 -13.93 -17.95 -10.89
N GLY A 150 -14.31 -19.18 -10.55
CA GLY A 150 -14.91 -19.49 -9.26
C GLY A 150 -13.88 -19.34 -8.13
N SER A 151 -14.29 -18.84 -6.96
CA SER A 151 -13.40 -18.63 -5.81
C SER A 151 -12.80 -19.91 -5.20
N ARG A 152 -13.33 -21.07 -5.57
CA ARG A 152 -12.85 -22.40 -5.18
C ARG A 152 -12.31 -23.21 -6.35
N ASP A 153 -12.25 -22.58 -7.53
CA ASP A 153 -11.73 -23.23 -8.73
C ASP A 153 -10.23 -23.53 -8.52
N PRO A 154 -9.74 -24.75 -8.80
CA PRO A 154 -8.34 -25.10 -8.64
C PRO A 154 -7.39 -24.12 -9.33
N TYR A 155 -7.73 -23.66 -10.54
CA TYR A 155 -6.90 -22.69 -11.26
C TYR A 155 -6.77 -21.39 -10.48
N PHE A 156 -7.88 -20.84 -9.97
CA PHE A 156 -7.85 -19.62 -9.17
C PHE A 156 -7.03 -19.80 -7.88
N LEU A 157 -7.20 -20.93 -7.19
CA LEU A 157 -6.45 -21.23 -5.98
C LEU A 157 -4.95 -21.29 -6.25
N ASP A 158 -4.52 -21.92 -7.35
CA ASP A 158 -3.12 -21.99 -7.75
C ASP A 158 -2.55 -20.59 -8.01
N GLN A 159 -3.26 -19.73 -8.75
CA GLN A 159 -2.82 -18.35 -8.98
C GLN A 159 -2.72 -17.55 -7.67
N MET A 160 -3.70 -17.71 -6.78
CA MET A 160 -3.70 -17.04 -5.48
C MET A 160 -2.53 -17.50 -4.60
N HIS A 161 -2.20 -18.80 -4.56
CA HIS A 161 -1.04 -19.29 -3.82
C HIS A 161 0.28 -18.84 -4.44
N ALA A 162 0.37 -18.79 -5.78
CA ALA A 162 1.52 -18.22 -6.47
C ALA A 162 1.73 -16.74 -6.11
N VAL A 163 0.66 -15.94 -6.05
CA VAL A 163 0.72 -14.55 -5.54
C VAL A 163 1.30 -14.53 -4.12
N ARG A 164 0.79 -15.38 -3.23
CA ARG A 164 1.22 -15.40 -1.83
C ARG A 164 2.70 -15.72 -1.67
N GLU A 165 3.19 -16.72 -2.40
CA GLU A 165 4.60 -17.11 -2.41
C GLU A 165 5.49 -15.98 -2.98
N LYS A 166 5.12 -15.42 -4.14
CA LYS A 166 5.88 -14.34 -4.77
C LYS A 166 5.99 -13.10 -3.90
N LEU A 167 4.95 -12.77 -3.14
CA LEU A 167 4.99 -11.69 -2.15
C LEU A 167 6.09 -11.92 -1.10
N VAL A 168 6.15 -13.14 -0.53
CA VAL A 168 7.14 -13.51 0.48
C VAL A 168 8.56 -13.42 -0.08
N LEU A 169 8.79 -14.00 -1.26
CA LEU A 169 10.10 -13.93 -1.92
C LEU A 169 10.50 -12.49 -2.27
N GLY A 170 9.53 -11.66 -2.68
CA GLY A 170 9.76 -10.25 -2.98
C GLY A 170 10.17 -9.39 -1.78
N ALA A 171 9.92 -9.86 -0.56
CA ALA A 171 10.41 -9.25 0.68
C ALA A 171 11.79 -9.79 1.14
N ASN A 172 12.51 -10.45 0.23
CA ASN A 172 13.81 -11.10 0.43
C ASN A 172 13.84 -12.02 1.66
N THR A 173 12.83 -12.88 1.78
CA THR A 173 12.73 -13.90 2.83
C THR A 173 12.25 -15.23 2.26
N THR A 174 12.12 -16.26 3.09
CA THR A 174 11.68 -17.61 2.68
C THR A 174 10.25 -17.92 3.10
N THR A 175 9.62 -18.81 2.35
CA THR A 175 8.34 -19.42 2.69
C THR A 175 8.42 -20.39 3.87
N ASP A 176 9.62 -20.71 4.37
CA ASP A 176 9.78 -21.52 5.59
C ASP A 176 9.42 -20.70 6.83
N THR A 177 9.95 -19.47 6.92
CA THR A 177 9.85 -18.59 8.09
C THR A 177 8.70 -17.59 7.99
N HIS A 178 8.33 -17.21 6.78
CA HIS A 178 7.29 -16.21 6.51
C HIS A 178 6.19 -16.77 5.60
N ASP A 179 5.03 -16.15 5.65
CA ASP A 179 3.93 -16.39 4.72
C ASP A 179 3.22 -15.04 4.47
N SER A 180 2.27 -15.01 3.55
CA SER A 180 1.45 -13.83 3.28
C SER A 180 -0.04 -14.16 3.34
N VAL A 181 -0.83 -13.17 3.75
CA VAL A 181 -2.28 -13.24 3.85
C VAL A 181 -2.89 -12.14 3.01
N LEU A 182 -3.84 -12.52 2.16
CA LEU A 182 -4.61 -11.60 1.34
C LEU A 182 -5.89 -11.21 2.08
N ILE A 183 -6.17 -9.90 2.14
CA ILE A 183 -7.26 -9.29 2.89
C ILE A 183 -8.11 -8.49 1.91
N GLN A 184 -9.41 -8.80 1.82
CA GLN A 184 -10.31 -8.07 0.94
C GLN A 184 -10.45 -6.60 1.34
N GLY A 185 -10.47 -5.70 0.35
CA GLY A 185 -10.65 -4.27 0.56
C GLY A 185 -9.39 -3.44 0.30
N ALA A 186 -9.49 -2.15 0.65
CA ALA A 186 -8.39 -1.18 0.51
C ALA A 186 -7.27 -1.41 1.54
N GLY A 187 -6.10 -0.79 1.32
CA GLY A 187 -4.94 -0.86 2.22
C GLY A 187 -5.25 -0.71 3.71
N THR A 188 -6.10 0.25 4.08
CA THR A 188 -6.55 0.47 5.47
C THR A 188 -7.15 -0.78 6.12
N HIS A 189 -7.83 -1.66 5.36
CA HIS A 189 -8.40 -2.89 5.90
C HIS A 189 -7.31 -3.85 6.39
N ALA A 190 -6.19 -3.94 5.68
CA ALA A 190 -5.06 -4.77 6.10
C ALA A 190 -4.34 -4.17 7.32
N ILE A 191 -4.20 -2.83 7.37
CA ILE A 191 -3.67 -2.13 8.57
C ILE A 191 -4.55 -2.41 9.79
N GLU A 192 -5.87 -2.25 9.65
CA GLU A 192 -6.82 -2.49 10.72
C GLU A 192 -6.85 -3.97 11.14
N SER A 193 -6.76 -4.90 10.17
CA SER A 193 -6.69 -6.33 10.44
C SER A 193 -5.44 -6.70 11.26
N VAL A 194 -4.27 -6.19 10.87
CA VAL A 194 -3.03 -6.48 11.59
C VAL A 194 -3.05 -5.85 12.98
N LEU A 195 -3.33 -4.54 13.11
CA LEU A 195 -3.39 -3.89 14.42
C LEU A 195 -4.44 -4.55 15.33
N GLY A 196 -5.63 -4.83 14.79
CA GLY A 196 -6.74 -5.46 15.51
C GLY A 196 -6.48 -6.91 15.95
N SER A 197 -5.49 -7.58 15.36
CA SER A 197 -5.15 -8.97 15.69
C SER A 197 -3.85 -9.05 16.51
N ALA A 198 -2.78 -8.39 16.06
CA ALA A 198 -1.45 -8.41 16.66
C ALA A 198 -1.33 -7.54 17.91
N CYS A 199 -2.16 -6.49 18.06
CA CYS A 199 -2.04 -5.54 19.18
C CYS A 199 -3.27 -5.55 20.10
N SER A 200 -4.03 -6.65 20.14
CA SER A 200 -5.28 -6.75 20.89
C SER A 200 -5.18 -7.42 22.26
N GLY A 201 -3.98 -7.82 22.69
CA GLY A 201 -3.73 -8.40 24.01
C GLY A 201 -3.90 -7.38 25.14
N PRO A 202 -4.17 -7.83 26.38
CA PRO A 202 -4.42 -6.94 27.51
C PRO A 202 -3.23 -6.05 27.88
N ASN A 203 -2.01 -6.51 27.57
CA ASN A 203 -0.75 -5.81 27.85
C ASN A 203 -0.09 -5.29 26.55
N ASP A 204 -0.83 -5.26 25.44
CA ASP A 204 -0.32 -4.70 24.20
C ASP A 204 -0.43 -3.18 24.21
N LYS A 205 0.65 -2.54 23.79
CA LYS A 205 0.72 -1.08 23.59
C LYS A 205 1.58 -0.81 22.36
N VAL A 206 1.07 0.03 21.46
CA VAL A 206 1.73 0.37 20.19
C VAL A 206 2.38 1.75 20.32
N LEU A 207 3.67 1.86 19.98
CA LEU A 207 4.33 3.14 19.73
C LEU A 207 4.21 3.47 18.24
N ILE A 208 3.44 4.50 17.91
CA ILE A 208 3.21 4.93 16.52
C ILE A 208 4.17 6.08 16.19
N LEU A 209 5.02 5.92 15.17
CA LEU A 209 5.82 7.01 14.62
C LEU A 209 5.03 7.67 13.50
N ASN A 210 4.54 8.88 13.76
CA ASN A 210 3.55 9.54 12.91
C ASN A 210 4.10 10.82 12.29
N ASN A 211 4.26 10.83 10.96
CA ASN A 211 4.59 12.02 10.18
C ASN A 211 3.56 12.28 9.07
N GLY A 212 2.30 11.91 9.24
CA GLY A 212 1.29 12.22 8.21
C GLY A 212 -0.08 11.59 8.40
N ALA A 213 -0.87 11.60 7.32
CA ALA A 213 -2.26 11.19 7.37
C ALA A 213 -2.45 9.69 7.63
N TYR A 214 -1.48 8.83 7.27
CA TYR A 214 -1.62 7.38 7.48
C TYR A 214 -1.22 6.98 8.90
N GLY A 215 -0.28 7.68 9.55
CA GLY A 215 -0.01 7.51 10.97
C GLY A 215 -1.19 7.98 11.83
N GLU A 216 -1.82 9.11 11.49
CA GLU A 216 -3.07 9.53 12.15
C GLU A 216 -4.20 8.51 11.94
N ARG A 217 -4.26 7.85 10.77
CA ARG A 217 -5.22 6.76 10.55
C ARG A 217 -4.95 5.56 11.45
N GLN A 218 -3.70 5.18 11.69
CA GLN A 218 -3.38 4.12 12.65
C GLN A 218 -3.82 4.51 14.07
N LYS A 219 -3.59 5.77 14.49
CA LYS A 219 -4.10 6.30 15.78
C LYS A 219 -5.63 6.20 15.86
N GLN A 220 -6.33 6.55 14.77
CA GLN A 220 -7.79 6.41 14.70
C GLN A 220 -8.24 4.94 14.82
N ILE A 221 -7.58 4.02 14.12
CA ILE A 221 -7.84 2.58 14.23
C ILE A 221 -7.66 2.10 15.68
N CYS A 222 -6.54 2.46 16.32
CA CYS A 222 -6.27 2.08 17.70
C CYS A 222 -7.34 2.61 18.66
N LYS A 223 -7.79 3.87 18.49
CA LYS A 223 -8.90 4.44 19.27
C LYS A 223 -10.20 3.63 19.09
N ILE A 224 -10.59 3.31 17.85
CA ILE A 224 -11.83 2.58 17.53
C ILE A 224 -11.79 1.16 18.12
N LEU A 225 -10.67 0.46 17.97
CA LEU A 225 -10.49 -0.93 18.43
C LEU A 225 -10.13 -1.04 19.92
N LYS A 226 -9.97 0.10 20.61
CA LYS A 226 -9.52 0.19 22.01
C LYS A 226 -8.19 -0.54 22.22
N ILE A 227 -7.23 -0.25 21.35
CA ILE A 227 -5.83 -0.69 21.45
C ILE A 227 -5.06 0.44 22.13
N SER A 228 -4.29 0.12 23.17
CA SER A 228 -3.45 1.11 23.84
C SER A 228 -2.34 1.56 22.89
N PHE A 229 -2.11 2.86 22.78
CA PHE A 229 -1.04 3.39 21.94
C PHE A 229 -0.48 4.69 22.51
N GLU A 230 0.72 5.02 22.05
CA GLU A 230 1.39 6.31 22.20
C GLU A 230 1.90 6.74 20.83
N SER A 231 2.04 8.03 20.57
CA SER A 231 2.61 8.52 19.31
C SER A 231 3.80 9.45 19.52
N LEU A 232 4.83 9.26 18.70
CA LEU A 232 5.82 10.31 18.41
C LEU A 232 5.35 11.01 17.14
N ASP A 233 4.87 12.25 17.28
CA ASP A 233 4.30 13.04 16.18
C ASP A 233 5.35 14.00 15.61
N TYR A 234 5.51 13.98 14.29
CA TYR A 234 6.43 14.80 13.50
C TYR A 234 5.65 15.69 12.53
N SER A 235 6.32 16.68 11.94
CA SER A 235 5.75 17.41 10.80
C SER A 235 5.68 16.52 9.56
N ASP A 236 4.75 16.84 8.65
CA ASP A 236 4.46 16.02 7.47
C ASP A 236 5.52 16.14 6.36
N ASP A 237 6.52 17.00 6.54
CA ASP A 237 7.63 17.27 5.62
C ASP A 237 8.97 16.69 6.06
N VAL A 238 9.03 15.98 7.21
CA VAL A 238 10.25 15.36 7.74
C VAL A 238 10.06 13.87 7.97
N ALA A 239 11.15 13.11 7.85
CA ALA A 239 11.15 11.70 8.22
C ALA A 239 11.06 11.51 9.74
N VAL A 240 10.49 10.39 10.18
CA VAL A 240 10.53 9.98 11.58
C VAL A 240 11.98 9.71 12.02
N SER A 241 12.28 9.97 13.29
CA SER A 241 13.65 9.92 13.83
C SER A 241 13.94 8.58 14.49
N ALA A 242 15.00 7.90 14.02
CA ALA A 242 15.53 6.71 14.69
C ALA A 242 16.14 7.05 16.06
N ALA A 243 16.73 8.24 16.22
CA ALA A 243 17.28 8.70 17.49
C ALA A 243 16.18 8.95 18.53
N ASP A 244 15.05 9.53 18.11
CA ASP A 244 13.92 9.80 19.02
C ASP A 244 13.25 8.49 19.43
N LEU A 245 13.16 7.51 18.51
CA LEU A 245 12.75 6.16 18.84
C LEU A 245 13.70 5.54 19.88
N GLU A 246 15.01 5.60 19.67
CA GLU A 246 16.00 5.03 20.60
C GLU A 246 15.87 5.65 21.99
N ALA A 247 15.83 6.99 22.08
CA ALA A 247 15.62 7.70 23.33
C ALA A 247 14.30 7.31 24.02
N ARG A 248 13.21 7.16 23.26
CA ARG A 248 11.92 6.73 23.82
C ARG A 248 11.95 5.29 24.32
N LEU A 249 12.65 4.38 23.65
CA LEU A 249 12.81 3.00 24.10
C LEU A 249 13.72 2.87 25.31
N GLU A 250 14.76 3.71 25.42
CA GLU A 250 15.61 3.76 26.62
C GLU A 250 14.85 4.25 27.85
N ALA A 251 13.94 5.21 27.69
CA ALA A 251 13.15 5.75 28.79
C ALA A 251 12.13 4.75 29.34
N ASP A 252 11.36 4.07 28.47
CA ASP A 252 10.27 3.17 28.87
C ASP A 252 9.86 2.23 27.71
N GLY A 253 10.83 1.57 27.07
CA GLY A 253 10.57 0.70 25.92
C GLY A 253 9.78 -0.57 26.26
N HIS A 254 9.90 -1.06 27.50
CA HIS A 254 9.23 -2.28 27.95
C HIS A 254 7.71 -2.13 28.10
N SER A 255 7.19 -0.89 28.18
CA SER A 255 5.74 -0.66 28.17
C SER A 255 5.09 -0.93 26.81
N PHE A 256 5.88 -1.02 25.73
CA PHE A 256 5.39 -1.32 24.39
C PHE A 256 5.50 -2.81 24.06
N SER A 257 4.61 -3.27 23.18
CA SER A 257 4.76 -4.55 22.49
C SER A 257 5.08 -4.37 21.01
N HIS A 258 4.67 -3.24 20.42
CA HIS A 258 4.86 -2.99 19.00
C HIS A 258 5.32 -1.56 18.74
N VAL A 259 6.12 -1.38 17.69
CA VAL A 259 6.34 -0.11 17.02
C VAL A 259 5.64 -0.17 15.66
N SER A 260 4.89 0.87 15.29
CA SER A 260 4.31 0.97 13.96
C SER A 260 4.62 2.30 13.28
N PHE A 261 4.91 2.24 11.99
CA PHE A 261 5.23 3.41 11.18
C PHE A 261 4.96 3.14 9.69
N ILE A 262 5.00 4.22 8.92
CA ILE A 262 4.77 4.22 7.48
C ILE A 262 6.13 4.24 6.79
N HIS A 263 6.42 3.30 5.91
CA HIS A 263 7.70 3.26 5.18
C HIS A 263 7.82 4.43 4.19
N HIS A 264 6.75 4.73 3.46
CA HIS A 264 6.69 5.89 2.56
C HIS A 264 5.36 6.63 2.74
N GLU A 265 5.45 7.85 3.28
CA GLU A 265 4.34 8.69 3.70
C GLU A 265 3.87 9.57 2.52
N THR A 266 2.88 9.08 1.77
CA THR A 266 2.39 9.74 0.54
C THR A 266 1.58 11.01 0.78
N THR A 267 1.36 11.41 2.05
CA THR A 267 0.80 12.73 2.40
C THR A 267 1.61 13.82 1.71
N ALA A 268 2.94 13.78 1.91
CA ALA A 268 3.88 14.74 1.33
C ALA A 268 4.96 14.10 0.43
N GLY A 269 5.15 12.78 0.48
CA GLY A 269 6.21 12.08 -0.27
C GLY A 269 7.48 11.89 0.54
N VAL A 270 7.34 11.65 1.85
CA VAL A 270 8.47 11.40 2.76
C VAL A 270 8.81 9.92 2.80
N LEU A 271 10.09 9.57 2.66
CA LEU A 271 10.61 8.22 2.88
C LEU A 271 11.14 8.12 4.32
N ASN A 272 10.60 7.19 5.10
CA ASN A 272 11.05 6.93 6.47
C ASN A 272 12.13 5.84 6.49
N PRO A 273 13.12 5.92 7.40
CA PRO A 273 14.32 5.09 7.39
C PRO A 273 14.09 3.69 7.99
N LEU A 274 13.49 2.78 7.20
CA LEU A 274 13.10 1.43 7.64
C LEU A 274 14.26 0.66 8.30
N THR A 275 15.45 0.68 7.70
CA THR A 275 16.60 -0.09 8.18
C THR A 275 17.08 0.41 9.55
N GLU A 276 17.21 1.72 9.70
CA GLU A 276 17.68 2.38 10.90
C GLU A 276 16.70 2.17 12.07
N LEU A 277 15.39 2.25 11.79
CA LEU A 277 14.35 1.96 12.78
C LEU A 277 14.37 0.50 13.22
N CYS A 278 14.58 -0.44 12.28
CA CYS A 278 14.76 -1.86 12.63
C CYS A 278 15.97 -2.07 13.52
N GLN A 279 17.11 -1.46 13.19
CA GLN A 279 18.34 -1.58 13.98
C GLN A 279 18.17 -1.06 15.41
N VAL A 280 17.42 0.02 15.62
CA VAL A 280 17.12 0.53 16.98
C VAL A 280 16.34 -0.51 17.78
N VAL A 281 15.26 -1.06 17.21
CA VAL A 281 14.45 -2.09 17.88
C VAL A 281 15.25 -3.37 18.13
N GLU A 282 16.08 -3.80 17.18
CA GLU A 282 16.94 -4.98 17.33
C GLU A 282 18.00 -4.79 18.44
N ARG A 283 18.62 -3.61 18.54
CA ARG A 283 19.54 -3.28 19.65
C ARG A 283 18.82 -3.28 21.00
N PHE A 284 17.61 -2.70 21.07
CA PHE A 284 16.79 -2.71 22.28
C PHE A 284 16.45 -4.15 22.71
N ASN A 285 16.03 -4.96 21.76
CA ASN A 285 15.70 -6.37 21.94
C ASN A 285 16.89 -7.22 22.42
N ALA A 286 18.09 -6.97 21.88
CA ALA A 286 19.31 -7.66 22.30
C ALA A 286 19.71 -7.36 23.76
N LYS A 287 19.32 -6.20 24.29
CA LYS A 287 19.56 -5.80 25.69
C LYS A 287 18.46 -6.29 26.65
N THR A 288 17.33 -6.76 26.13
CA THR A 288 16.14 -7.07 26.93
C THR A 288 16.26 -8.44 27.61
N THR A 289 16.08 -8.47 28.93
CA THR A 289 16.10 -9.70 29.76
C THR A 289 14.71 -10.22 30.12
N THR A 290 13.65 -9.46 29.85
CA THR A 290 12.27 -9.79 30.22
C THR A 290 11.65 -10.89 29.35
N GLY A 291 12.34 -11.32 28.29
CA GLY A 291 11.85 -12.29 27.30
C GLY A 291 10.81 -11.74 26.32
N LYS A 292 10.25 -10.54 26.58
CA LYS A 292 9.31 -9.86 25.67
C LYS A 292 10.07 -9.08 24.61
N GLN A 293 9.99 -9.54 23.36
CA GLN A 293 10.59 -8.86 22.22
C GLN A 293 9.64 -7.77 21.70
N LEU A 294 10.19 -6.60 21.38
CA LEU A 294 9.48 -5.52 20.71
C LEU A 294 9.38 -5.83 19.21
N GLU A 295 8.17 -5.79 18.65
CA GLU A 295 7.89 -6.16 17.26
C GLU A 295 7.61 -4.92 16.39
N ILE A 296 7.95 -4.95 15.10
CA ILE A 296 7.64 -3.88 14.16
C ILE A 296 6.47 -4.28 13.24
N ILE A 297 5.51 -3.37 13.11
CA ILE A 297 4.46 -3.38 12.08
C ILE A 297 4.73 -2.24 11.11
N VAL A 298 5.05 -2.55 9.85
CA VAL A 298 5.36 -1.53 8.84
C VAL A 298 4.23 -1.42 7.81
N ASP A 299 3.67 -0.21 7.69
CA ASP A 299 2.84 0.18 6.54
C ASP A 299 3.77 0.49 5.36
N SER A 300 3.87 -0.43 4.42
CA SER A 300 4.67 -0.33 3.20
C SER A 300 3.78 -0.19 1.96
N MET A 301 2.60 0.45 2.11
CA MET A 301 1.58 0.57 1.06
C MET A 301 2.15 1.14 -0.24
N SER A 302 2.97 2.19 -0.15
CA SER A 302 3.52 2.89 -1.31
C SER A 302 5.02 2.66 -1.52
N ALA A 303 5.62 1.74 -0.74
CA ALA A 303 7.07 1.47 -0.82
C ALA A 303 7.37 0.04 -1.31
N PHE A 304 6.63 -0.97 -0.81
CA PHE A 304 6.87 -2.36 -1.20
C PHE A 304 6.72 -2.56 -2.71
N GLY A 305 7.71 -3.21 -3.32
CA GLY A 305 7.81 -3.37 -4.78
C GLY A 305 8.69 -2.33 -5.47
N ALA A 306 9.03 -1.22 -4.80
CA ALA A 306 9.92 -0.19 -5.34
C ALA A 306 11.14 0.09 -4.47
N TYR A 307 11.06 -0.09 -3.16
CA TYR A 307 12.19 -0.01 -2.22
C TYR A 307 12.60 -1.39 -1.73
N GLU A 308 13.86 -1.51 -1.31
CA GLU A 308 14.36 -2.73 -0.68
C GLU A 308 13.61 -3.00 0.63
N VAL A 309 13.17 -4.25 0.78
CA VAL A 309 12.76 -4.82 2.06
C VAL A 309 13.43 -6.17 2.18
N ASP A 310 14.14 -6.40 3.28
CA ASP A 310 14.82 -7.66 3.57
C ASP A 310 14.45 -8.13 4.98
N LEU A 311 13.33 -8.85 5.06
CA LEU A 311 12.78 -9.36 6.33
C LEU A 311 13.65 -10.45 6.94
N GLN A 312 14.58 -11.03 6.19
CA GLN A 312 15.42 -12.12 6.69
C GLN A 312 16.72 -11.63 7.32
N LYS A 313 17.33 -10.55 6.80
CA LYS A 313 18.64 -10.09 7.24
C LYS A 313 18.63 -8.69 7.83
N LYS A 314 18.01 -7.71 7.16
CA LYS A 314 18.10 -6.29 7.53
C LYS A 314 16.95 -5.81 8.41
N HIS A 315 15.80 -6.45 8.32
CA HIS A 315 14.54 -6.00 8.91
C HIS A 315 13.88 -7.10 9.75
N LYS A 316 14.64 -7.85 10.54
CA LYS A 316 14.16 -9.05 11.28
C LYS A 316 13.16 -8.71 12.38
N ALA A 317 13.22 -7.48 12.89
CA ALA A 317 12.24 -6.96 13.84
C ALA A 317 10.84 -6.76 13.22
N VAL A 318 10.72 -6.67 11.89
CA VAL A 318 9.43 -6.55 11.20
C VAL A 318 8.71 -7.88 11.22
N LYS A 319 7.61 -7.94 11.99
CA LYS A 319 6.76 -9.14 12.07
C LYS A 319 5.57 -9.08 11.13
N TYR A 320 5.17 -7.88 10.74
CA TYR A 320 4.11 -7.65 9.77
C TYR A 320 4.48 -6.50 8.84
N LEU A 321 4.65 -6.79 7.55
CA LEU A 321 4.73 -5.81 6.49
C LEU A 321 3.42 -5.77 5.72
N ILE A 322 2.86 -4.58 5.53
CA ILE A 322 1.52 -4.43 4.97
C ILE A 322 1.58 -3.59 3.70
N SER A 323 0.94 -4.05 2.63
CA SER A 323 0.84 -3.29 1.38
C SER A 323 -0.45 -3.60 0.61
N SER A 324 -0.59 -3.09 -0.61
CA SER A 324 -1.81 -3.23 -1.41
C SER A 324 -1.55 -3.54 -2.87
N ALA A 325 -2.56 -4.08 -3.54
CA ALA A 325 -2.44 -4.55 -4.92
C ALA A 325 -2.16 -3.43 -5.95
N ASN A 326 -2.54 -2.19 -5.65
CA ASN A 326 -2.68 -1.11 -6.63
C ASN A 326 -1.67 0.05 -6.47
N LYS A 327 -0.47 -0.30 -6.00
CA LYS A 327 0.66 0.62 -5.78
C LYS A 327 1.85 0.14 -6.61
N CYS A 328 3.05 0.03 -6.04
CA CYS A 328 4.29 -0.14 -6.81
C CYS A 328 4.42 -1.47 -7.58
N ILE A 329 3.57 -2.47 -7.31
CA ILE A 329 3.50 -3.71 -8.09
C ILE A 329 2.66 -3.53 -9.37
N GLU A 330 1.87 -2.45 -9.48
CA GLU A 330 1.05 -2.10 -10.65
C GLU A 330 -0.14 -3.03 -10.94
N GLY A 331 -0.73 -3.62 -9.90
CA GLY A 331 -2.03 -4.28 -10.00
C GLY A 331 -3.21 -3.30 -9.89
N VAL A 332 -4.42 -3.86 -9.76
CA VAL A 332 -5.65 -3.08 -9.61
C VAL A 332 -6.19 -3.08 -8.18
N PRO A 333 -7.00 -2.09 -7.78
CA PRO A 333 -7.61 -2.08 -6.44
C PRO A 333 -8.54 -3.27 -6.23
N GLY A 334 -8.60 -3.79 -5.00
CA GLY A 334 -9.55 -4.84 -4.63
C GLY A 334 -9.16 -5.59 -3.37
N PHE A 335 -7.86 -5.72 -3.12
CA PHE A 335 -7.34 -6.33 -1.90
C PHE A 335 -6.05 -5.65 -1.43
N ALA A 336 -5.74 -5.88 -0.17
CA ALA A 336 -4.47 -5.59 0.46
C ALA A 336 -3.88 -6.87 1.05
N PHE A 337 -2.64 -6.82 1.52
CA PHE A 337 -1.98 -8.01 2.04
C PHE A 337 -1.03 -7.66 3.17
N ALA A 338 -0.77 -8.66 4.00
CA ALA A 338 0.31 -8.63 4.96
C ALA A 338 1.27 -9.80 4.69
N ILE A 339 2.57 -9.53 4.69
CA ILE A 339 3.63 -10.52 4.79
C ILE A 339 3.99 -10.60 6.27
N TYR A 340 4.01 -11.80 6.83
CA TYR A 340 4.16 -11.99 8.27
C TYR A 340 5.12 -13.12 8.60
N GLU A 341 5.77 -13.01 9.76
CA GLU A 341 6.52 -14.12 10.36
C GLU A 341 5.54 -15.16 10.90
N LYS A 342 5.72 -16.44 10.55
CA LYS A 342 4.80 -17.51 10.95
C LYS A 342 4.69 -17.65 12.46
N GLU A 343 5.81 -17.57 13.18
CA GLU A 343 5.81 -17.64 14.65
C GLU A 343 5.02 -16.50 15.29
N ALA A 344 5.11 -15.28 14.73
CA ALA A 344 4.29 -14.15 15.17
C ALA A 344 2.79 -14.40 14.95
N LEU A 345 2.42 -14.98 13.81
CA LEU A 345 1.04 -15.37 13.55
C LEU A 345 0.55 -16.45 14.52
N GLU A 346 1.33 -17.49 14.81
CA GLU A 346 0.91 -18.56 15.72
C GLU A 346 0.61 -18.05 17.14
N ARG A 347 1.33 -17.02 17.62
CA ARG A 347 1.03 -16.36 18.91
C ARG A 347 -0.36 -15.72 18.95
N LEU A 348 -1.03 -15.56 17.81
CA LEU A 348 -2.40 -15.02 17.76
C LEU A 348 -3.48 -16.09 17.99
N ALA A 349 -3.14 -17.38 18.00
CA ALA A 349 -4.12 -18.48 18.07
C ALA A 349 -5.01 -18.44 19.32
N GLU A 350 -4.47 -17.97 20.45
CA GLU A 350 -5.19 -17.89 21.72
C GLU A 350 -5.83 -16.52 21.95
N ARG A 351 -5.66 -15.58 21.02
CA ARG A 351 -6.18 -14.22 21.16
C ARG A 351 -7.65 -14.14 20.76
N LYS A 352 -8.40 -13.28 21.44
CA LYS A 352 -9.79 -12.99 21.09
C LYS A 352 -9.82 -12.04 19.88
N PRO A 353 -10.48 -12.40 18.76
CA PRO A 353 -10.54 -11.53 17.60
C PRO A 353 -11.40 -10.29 17.88
N LYS A 354 -10.95 -9.13 17.40
CA LYS A 354 -11.69 -7.86 17.48
C LYS A 354 -12.74 -7.69 16.36
N SER A 355 -12.61 -8.47 15.28
CA SER A 355 -13.48 -8.44 14.10
C SER A 355 -13.57 -9.83 13.51
N LEU A 356 -14.74 -10.22 12.97
CA LEU A 356 -14.87 -11.48 12.24
C LEU A 356 -14.21 -11.40 10.85
N ALA A 357 -14.46 -10.31 10.14
CA ALA A 357 -14.05 -10.12 8.74
C ALA A 357 -12.57 -9.75 8.60
N LEU A 358 -12.04 -9.01 9.58
CA LEU A 358 -10.65 -8.54 9.62
C LEU A 358 -9.77 -9.33 10.60
N ASP A 359 -10.22 -10.51 11.04
CA ASP A 359 -9.38 -11.44 11.81
C ASP A 359 -8.23 -11.96 10.94
N LEU A 360 -7.02 -11.46 11.21
CA LEU A 360 -5.79 -11.81 10.49
C LEU A 360 -5.48 -13.30 10.64
N PHE A 361 -5.55 -13.82 11.87
CA PHE A 361 -5.17 -15.18 12.20
C PHE A 361 -6.08 -16.17 11.48
N ALA A 362 -7.40 -16.00 11.62
CA ALA A 362 -8.34 -16.90 10.99
C ALA A 362 -8.22 -16.85 9.45
N GLN A 363 -8.08 -15.66 8.87
CA GLN A 363 -7.89 -15.51 7.41
C GLN A 363 -6.61 -16.20 6.94
N ALA A 364 -5.49 -15.98 7.62
CA ALA A 364 -4.21 -16.60 7.32
C ALA A 364 -4.29 -18.13 7.43
N LYS A 365 -4.91 -18.67 8.49
CA LYS A 365 -5.13 -20.12 8.65
C LYS A 365 -6.00 -20.73 7.57
N GLY A 366 -7.05 -20.03 7.12
CA GLY A 366 -7.88 -20.47 5.99
C GLY A 366 -7.06 -20.64 4.71
N LEU A 367 -6.14 -19.70 4.45
CA LEU A 367 -5.27 -19.70 3.28
C LEU A 367 -4.10 -20.69 3.39
N SER A 368 -3.48 -20.86 4.55
CA SER A 368 -2.28 -21.69 4.71
C SER A 368 -2.58 -23.17 4.98
N THR A 369 -3.09 -23.49 6.16
CA THR A 369 -3.23 -24.85 6.68
C THR A 369 -4.66 -25.39 6.65
N GLY A 370 -5.65 -24.55 6.37
CA GLY A 370 -7.05 -24.91 6.26
C GLY A 370 -7.40 -25.56 4.92
N ASN A 371 -8.54 -25.20 4.35
CA ASN A 371 -8.96 -25.65 3.02
C ASN A 371 -8.22 -24.95 1.85
N ARG A 372 -7.15 -24.19 2.17
CA ARG A 372 -6.33 -23.41 1.23
C ARG A 372 -7.15 -22.38 0.44
N GLN A 373 -8.17 -21.80 1.06
CA GLN A 373 -9.13 -20.87 0.45
C GLN A 373 -9.34 -19.64 1.35
N PHE A 374 -9.86 -18.57 0.75
CA PHE A 374 -10.38 -17.45 1.54
C PHE A 374 -11.55 -17.89 2.43
N ARG A 375 -11.71 -17.24 3.59
CA ARG A 375 -12.88 -17.43 4.46
C ARG A 375 -14.18 -16.92 3.83
N PHE A 376 -14.08 -15.85 3.03
CA PHE A 376 -15.19 -15.19 2.35
C PHE A 376 -14.84 -15.01 0.86
N THR A 377 -15.82 -14.69 0.02
CA THR A 377 -15.58 -14.51 -1.42
C THR A 377 -14.45 -13.47 -1.67
N PRO A 378 -13.38 -13.85 -2.38
CA PRO A 378 -12.29 -12.94 -2.73
C PRO A 378 -12.60 -12.12 -4.00
N PRO A 379 -11.88 -11.02 -4.23
CA PRO A 379 -11.91 -10.29 -5.50
C PRO A 379 -11.10 -11.06 -6.56
N THR A 380 -11.69 -12.11 -7.13
CA THR A 380 -10.99 -13.08 -7.99
C THR A 380 -10.27 -12.42 -9.16
N GLN A 381 -10.95 -11.53 -9.90
CA GLN A 381 -10.36 -10.82 -11.05
C GLN A 381 -9.18 -9.94 -10.63
N ALA A 382 -9.27 -9.25 -9.49
CA ALA A 382 -8.18 -8.39 -9.01
C ALA A 382 -6.93 -9.22 -8.65
N ILE A 383 -7.11 -10.42 -8.09
CA ILE A 383 -6.01 -11.33 -7.77
C ILE A 383 -5.35 -11.90 -9.04
N LEU A 384 -6.14 -12.26 -10.06
CA LEU A 384 -5.59 -12.68 -11.36
C LEU A 384 -4.77 -11.57 -12.02
N ALA A 385 -5.30 -10.34 -12.01
CA ALA A 385 -4.59 -9.17 -12.52
C ALA A 385 -3.32 -8.87 -11.70
N TYR A 386 -3.35 -9.06 -10.39
CA TYR A 386 -2.17 -8.88 -9.55
C TYR A 386 -1.12 -9.96 -9.78
N HIS A 387 -1.52 -11.21 -10.05
CA HIS A 387 -0.59 -12.26 -10.46
C HIS A 387 0.17 -11.86 -11.73
N GLN A 388 -0.54 -11.36 -12.76
CA GLN A 388 0.10 -10.83 -13.96
C GLN A 388 1.04 -9.65 -13.67
N ALA A 389 0.64 -8.75 -12.75
CA ALA A 389 1.46 -7.61 -12.34
C ALA A 389 2.76 -8.06 -11.64
N LEU A 390 2.71 -9.10 -10.80
CA LEU A 390 3.89 -9.70 -10.18
C LEU A 390 4.84 -10.33 -11.20
N LEU A 391 4.32 -10.98 -12.25
CA LEU A 391 5.16 -11.51 -13.33
C LEU A 391 5.91 -10.40 -14.06
N GLU A 392 5.22 -9.30 -14.39
CA GLU A 392 5.87 -8.11 -14.98
C GLU A 392 6.88 -7.46 -14.02
N TRP A 393 6.60 -7.49 -12.71
CA TRP A 393 7.51 -6.99 -11.69
C TRP A 393 8.80 -7.82 -11.59
N GLU A 394 8.68 -9.14 -11.63
CA GLU A 394 9.82 -10.06 -11.69
C GLU A 394 10.62 -9.88 -12.99
N GLU A 395 9.94 -9.80 -14.14
CA GLU A 395 10.56 -9.58 -15.45
C GLU A 395 11.34 -8.25 -15.50
N GLU A 396 10.81 -7.21 -14.87
CA GLU A 396 11.50 -5.91 -14.76
C GLU A 396 12.73 -5.97 -13.85
N GLY A 397 12.91 -7.02 -13.04
CA GLY A 397 14.04 -7.17 -12.11
C GLY A 397 13.67 -6.90 -10.64
N GLY A 398 12.41 -7.12 -10.29
CA GLY A 398 11.88 -6.93 -8.94
C GLY A 398 11.97 -5.47 -8.49
N TRP A 399 12.19 -5.26 -7.18
CA TRP A 399 12.25 -3.92 -6.60
C TRP A 399 13.41 -3.09 -7.17
N LYS A 400 14.52 -3.72 -7.59
CA LYS A 400 15.67 -3.02 -8.16
C LYS A 400 15.34 -2.42 -9.52
N GLY A 401 14.74 -3.23 -10.40
CA GLY A 401 14.33 -2.77 -11.71
C GLY A 401 13.20 -1.75 -11.66
N ARG A 402 12.10 -2.11 -10.97
CA ARG A 402 10.93 -1.25 -10.78
C ARG A 402 11.28 0.06 -10.09
N GLY A 403 12.03 -0.02 -8.99
CA GLY A 403 12.52 1.14 -8.25
C GLY A 403 13.51 1.97 -9.04
N GLY A 404 14.34 1.35 -9.89
CA GLY A 404 15.25 2.04 -10.81
C GLY A 404 14.49 2.92 -11.80
N ARG A 405 13.47 2.37 -12.46
CA ARG A 405 12.61 3.15 -13.37
C ARG A 405 11.87 4.28 -12.66
N TYR A 406 11.32 4.02 -11.47
CA TYR A 406 10.63 5.06 -10.71
C TYR A 406 11.57 6.18 -10.26
N ARG A 407 12.81 5.86 -9.91
CA ARG A 407 13.86 6.85 -9.62
C ARG A 407 14.19 7.70 -10.85
N GLU A 408 14.32 7.07 -12.03
CA GLU A 408 14.57 7.80 -13.27
C GLU A 408 13.41 8.75 -13.61
N ASN A 409 12.16 8.29 -13.50
CA ASN A 409 10.97 9.13 -13.64
C ASN A 409 10.99 10.32 -12.68
N TYR A 410 11.30 10.06 -11.40
CA TYR A 410 11.44 11.09 -10.38
C TYR A 410 12.53 12.11 -10.74
N ASP A 411 13.71 11.66 -11.16
CA ASP A 411 14.82 12.53 -11.52
C ASP A 411 14.47 13.43 -12.72
N VAL A 412 13.77 12.91 -13.73
CA VAL A 412 13.26 13.70 -14.86
C VAL A 412 12.31 14.80 -14.36
N ILE A 413 11.30 14.43 -13.55
CA ILE A 413 10.31 15.38 -13.01
C ILE A 413 10.97 16.45 -12.14
N ILE A 414 11.81 16.07 -11.18
CA ILE A 414 12.46 17.03 -10.27
C ILE A 414 13.35 18.00 -11.03
N ASN A 415 14.19 17.50 -11.95
CA ASN A 415 15.07 18.37 -12.73
C ASN A 415 14.28 19.32 -13.65
N GLY A 416 13.16 18.86 -14.22
CA GLY A 416 12.23 19.69 -15.00
C GLY A 416 11.64 20.84 -14.19
N LEU A 417 11.03 20.51 -13.06
CA LEU A 417 10.31 21.46 -12.20
C LEU A 417 11.24 22.48 -11.52
N GLU A 418 12.38 22.04 -10.99
CA GLU A 418 13.27 22.91 -10.21
C GLU A 418 14.23 23.70 -11.08
N LYS A 419 14.93 23.02 -12.01
CA LYS A 419 16.14 23.59 -12.65
C LYS A 419 15.88 24.07 -14.06
N LYS A 420 15.14 23.29 -14.86
CA LYS A 420 15.00 23.54 -16.30
C LYS A 420 13.91 24.56 -16.59
N ASP A 421 12.66 24.23 -16.32
CA ASP A 421 11.54 24.86 -17.02
C ASP A 421 10.69 25.80 -16.13
N PHE A 422 10.70 25.60 -14.81
CA PHE A 422 9.75 26.29 -13.92
C PHE A 422 10.38 27.05 -12.75
N GLY A 423 11.46 26.57 -12.13
CA GLY A 423 12.03 27.23 -10.94
C GLY A 423 11.22 26.99 -9.65
N LEU A 424 10.36 25.96 -9.65
CA LEU A 424 9.45 25.64 -8.57
C LEU A 424 10.18 25.08 -7.35
N GLU A 425 9.52 25.18 -6.20
CA GLU A 425 9.99 24.65 -4.92
C GLU A 425 9.14 23.46 -4.49
N PHE A 426 9.71 22.59 -3.67
CA PHE A 426 9.04 21.41 -3.15
C PHE A 426 8.83 21.55 -1.66
N TYR A 427 7.74 20.94 -1.18
CA TYR A 427 7.37 21.01 0.23
C TYR A 427 8.34 20.22 1.13
N VAL A 428 8.75 19.04 0.69
CA VAL A 428 9.68 18.15 1.41
C VAL A 428 11.11 18.49 1.02
N LYS A 429 12.06 18.49 1.97
CA LYS A 429 13.49 18.71 1.67
C LYS A 429 14.13 17.49 0.97
N PRO A 430 15.14 17.69 0.10
CA PRO A 430 15.72 16.60 -0.71
C PRO A 430 16.09 15.33 0.06
N GLU A 431 16.64 15.47 1.26
CA GLU A 431 17.08 14.38 2.13
C GLU A 431 15.95 13.45 2.63
N TYR A 432 14.70 13.93 2.63
CA TYR A 432 13.54 13.17 3.10
C TYR A 432 12.67 12.63 1.96
N ARG A 433 12.92 13.02 0.70
CA ARG A 433 12.03 12.68 -0.42
C ARG A 433 12.14 11.21 -0.82
N GLY A 434 10.98 10.58 -1.03
CA GLY A 434 10.86 9.37 -1.82
C GLY A 434 10.67 9.65 -3.31
N TYR A 435 10.94 8.66 -4.16
CA TYR A 435 10.73 8.71 -5.62
C TYR A 435 9.36 8.22 -6.09
N ILE A 436 8.35 8.22 -5.21
CA ILE A 436 7.01 7.70 -5.52
C ILE A 436 6.03 8.81 -5.88
N ILE A 437 6.07 9.90 -5.11
CA ILE A 437 5.24 11.09 -5.31
C ILE A 437 5.96 12.31 -4.77
N THR A 438 5.85 13.40 -5.51
CA THR A 438 6.46 14.68 -5.18
C THR A 438 5.38 15.70 -4.85
N THR A 439 5.57 16.43 -3.75
CA THR A 439 4.71 17.58 -3.38
C THR A 439 5.38 18.88 -3.80
N VAL A 440 4.77 19.56 -4.76
CA VAL A 440 5.24 20.82 -5.34
C VAL A 440 4.47 21.97 -4.70
N LEU A 441 5.18 22.99 -4.22
CA LEU A 441 4.56 24.19 -3.67
C LEU A 441 3.90 24.98 -4.80
N SER A 442 2.68 25.45 -4.56
CA SER A 442 1.99 26.34 -5.50
C SER A 442 2.81 27.64 -5.64
N PRO A 443 3.05 28.14 -6.87
CA PRO A 443 3.83 29.34 -7.08
C PRO A 443 3.09 30.62 -6.65
N THR A 444 1.85 30.54 -6.15
CA THR A 444 0.96 31.66 -5.82
C THR A 444 1.66 32.80 -5.10
N ASN A 445 2.49 32.51 -4.09
CA ASN A 445 3.19 33.54 -3.31
C ASN A 445 4.43 34.13 -3.99
N LEU A 446 4.88 33.52 -5.09
CA LEU A 446 6.03 33.97 -5.90
C LEU A 446 5.59 34.90 -7.04
N LEU A 447 4.32 34.86 -7.44
CA LEU A 447 3.79 35.66 -8.54
C LEU A 447 3.51 37.10 -8.13
N LYS A 448 3.76 38.06 -9.03
CA LYS A 448 3.35 39.47 -8.83
C LYS A 448 1.84 39.61 -8.90
N ASN A 449 1.22 38.95 -9.88
CA ASN A 449 -0.22 38.80 -9.95
C ASN A 449 -0.61 37.37 -9.54
N LYS A 450 -1.16 37.23 -8.32
CA LYS A 450 -1.57 35.93 -7.76
C LYS A 450 -2.73 35.28 -8.54
N GLU A 451 -3.56 36.08 -9.23
CA GLU A 451 -4.71 35.59 -10.01
C GLU A 451 -4.30 34.78 -11.24
N LYS A 452 -3.03 34.86 -11.66
CA LYS A 452 -2.50 34.01 -12.72
C LYS A 452 -2.49 32.53 -12.34
N TRP A 453 -2.37 32.21 -11.04
CA TRP A 453 -2.36 30.82 -10.60
C TRP A 453 -3.77 30.26 -10.48
N ASP A 454 -4.12 29.33 -11.37
CA ASP A 454 -5.36 28.57 -11.32
C ASP A 454 -5.05 27.07 -11.42
N PHE A 455 -5.09 26.38 -10.27
CA PHE A 455 -4.87 24.94 -10.21
C PHE A 455 -5.94 24.16 -10.97
N GLN A 456 -7.20 24.61 -10.96
CA GLN A 456 -8.28 23.90 -11.63
C GLN A 456 -8.10 23.98 -13.15
N PHE A 457 -7.77 25.16 -13.67
CA PHE A 457 -7.38 25.32 -15.07
C PHE A 457 -6.21 24.41 -15.44
N LEU A 458 -5.13 24.40 -14.64
CA LEU A 458 -3.96 23.55 -14.90
C LEU A 458 -4.33 22.06 -14.91
N TYR A 459 -5.11 21.60 -13.93
CA TYR A 459 -5.58 20.22 -13.84
C TYR A 459 -6.40 19.83 -15.08
N ASP A 460 -7.37 20.65 -15.49
CA ASP A 460 -8.20 20.39 -16.67
C ASP A 460 -7.39 20.47 -17.97
N PHE A 461 -6.43 21.38 -18.05
CA PHE A 461 -5.51 21.52 -19.18
C PHE A 461 -4.66 20.27 -19.38
N LEU A 462 -4.11 19.71 -18.30
CA LEU A 462 -3.36 18.46 -18.31
C LEU A 462 -4.27 17.26 -18.65
N ALA A 463 -5.45 17.19 -18.01
CA ALA A 463 -6.37 16.06 -18.16
C ALA A 463 -6.90 15.94 -19.60
N THR A 464 -7.23 17.07 -20.25
CA THR A 464 -7.64 17.12 -21.66
C THR A 464 -6.53 16.71 -22.63
N ARG A 465 -5.27 16.65 -22.16
CA ARG A 465 -4.09 16.23 -22.92
C ARG A 465 -3.54 14.87 -22.48
N GLY A 466 -4.33 14.11 -21.70
CA GLY A 466 -4.01 12.74 -21.33
C GLY A 466 -3.15 12.58 -20.08
N PHE A 467 -3.00 13.62 -19.25
CA PHE A 467 -2.23 13.57 -18.00
C PHE A 467 -3.10 13.91 -16.80
N VAL A 468 -3.17 13.02 -15.81
CA VAL A 468 -3.94 13.25 -14.58
C VAL A 468 -2.98 13.30 -13.40
N ILE A 469 -2.82 14.49 -12.81
CA ILE A 469 -2.12 14.67 -11.53
C ILE A 469 -3.07 14.48 -10.36
N TYR A 470 -2.56 14.39 -9.13
CA TYR A 470 -3.42 14.08 -7.98
C TYR A 470 -4.11 15.33 -7.43
N PRO A 471 -5.46 15.41 -7.47
CA PRO A 471 -6.18 16.53 -6.88
C PRO A 471 -6.23 16.39 -5.36
N GLY A 472 -5.97 17.49 -4.64
CA GLY A 472 -6.19 17.57 -3.20
C GLY A 472 -4.95 17.85 -2.36
N LYS A 473 -5.15 18.69 -1.34
CA LYS A 473 -4.16 19.08 -0.34
C LYS A 473 -4.24 18.12 0.84
N LEU A 474 -3.28 17.20 0.94
CA LEU A 474 -3.04 16.47 2.20
C LEU A 474 -1.93 17.12 3.01
N ALA A 475 -0.94 17.70 2.35
CA ALA A 475 0.05 18.56 2.98
C ALA A 475 -0.60 19.85 3.49
N LYS A 476 -0.05 20.41 4.57
CA LYS A 476 -0.54 21.67 5.16
C LYS A 476 -0.38 22.87 4.23
N ALA A 477 0.69 22.89 3.42
CA ALA A 477 0.98 23.99 2.50
C ALA A 477 0.14 23.94 1.21
N ASP A 478 -0.11 25.12 0.64
CA ASP A 478 -0.69 25.24 -0.71
C ASP A 478 0.23 24.56 -1.73
N SER A 479 -0.22 23.42 -2.25
CA SER A 479 0.59 22.51 -3.03
C SER A 479 -0.26 21.63 -3.92
N PHE A 480 0.41 21.02 -4.90
CA PHE A 480 -0.13 19.94 -5.72
C PHE A 480 0.88 18.81 -5.79
N ARG A 481 0.43 17.61 -6.19
CA ARG A 481 1.27 16.41 -6.15
C ARG A 481 1.32 15.67 -7.47
N ILE A 482 2.51 15.18 -7.78
CA ILE A 482 2.83 14.46 -9.02
C ILE A 482 3.40 13.10 -8.62
N GLY A 483 2.67 12.04 -8.95
CA GLY A 483 3.15 10.66 -8.82
C GLY A 483 4.07 10.28 -9.97
N THR A 484 5.05 9.42 -9.70
CA THR A 484 6.09 8.98 -10.64
C THR A 484 6.13 7.45 -10.79
N ILE A 485 5.02 6.80 -10.45
CA ILE A 485 4.85 5.34 -10.42
C ILE A 485 3.73 4.86 -11.34
N GLY A 486 3.62 3.55 -11.51
CA GLY A 486 2.71 2.95 -12.48
C GLY A 486 3.41 2.71 -13.82
N LYS A 487 2.61 2.38 -14.84
CA LYS A 487 3.07 2.15 -16.22
C LYS A 487 3.40 3.48 -16.92
N ILE A 488 4.36 4.21 -16.34
CA ILE A 488 4.91 5.51 -16.76
C ILE A 488 6.42 5.35 -16.87
N TYR A 489 7.01 5.95 -17.91
CA TYR A 489 8.42 5.89 -18.26
C TYR A 489 9.04 7.30 -18.34
N PRO A 490 10.38 7.42 -18.44
CA PRO A 490 11.05 8.72 -18.51
C PRO A 490 10.51 9.61 -19.64
N GLU A 491 10.21 9.04 -20.81
CA GLU A 491 9.67 9.76 -21.95
C GLU A 491 8.26 10.31 -21.68
N ASP A 492 7.45 9.58 -20.90
CA ASP A 492 6.14 10.07 -20.46
C ASP A 492 6.29 11.26 -19.51
N CYS A 493 7.31 11.24 -18.65
CA CYS A 493 7.63 12.33 -17.73
C CYS A 493 8.12 13.58 -18.48
N GLU A 494 8.94 13.42 -19.52
CA GLU A 494 9.36 14.51 -20.40
C GLU A 494 8.16 15.12 -21.15
N ASN A 495 7.29 14.28 -21.71
CA ASN A 495 6.06 14.74 -22.36
C ASN A 495 5.12 15.45 -21.39
N PHE A 496 4.99 14.94 -20.16
CA PHE A 496 4.23 15.58 -19.11
C PHE A 496 4.78 16.99 -18.80
N LEU A 497 6.09 17.14 -18.63
CA LEU A 497 6.72 18.44 -18.37
C LEU A 497 6.50 19.44 -19.52
N LEU A 498 6.58 18.98 -20.77
CA LEU A 498 6.28 19.80 -21.94
C LEU A 498 4.85 20.34 -21.90
N VAL A 499 3.87 19.48 -21.60
CA VAL A 499 2.47 19.88 -21.52
C VAL A 499 2.20 20.75 -20.30
N LEU A 500 2.84 20.46 -19.16
CA LEU A 500 2.78 21.30 -17.96
C LEU A 500 3.29 22.72 -18.26
N LYS A 501 4.40 22.83 -19.01
CA LYS A 501 4.97 24.11 -19.41
C LYS A 501 4.01 24.91 -20.29
N GLN A 502 3.33 24.26 -21.24
CA GLN A 502 2.28 24.89 -22.03
C GLN A 502 1.12 25.40 -21.17
N GLY A 503 0.75 24.67 -20.11
CA GLY A 503 -0.26 25.11 -19.15
C GLY A 503 0.16 26.38 -18.41
N PHE A 504 1.40 26.43 -17.91
CA PHE A 504 1.98 27.62 -17.28
C PHE A 504 2.02 28.82 -18.24
N ASP A 505 2.41 28.59 -19.50
CA ASP A 505 2.46 29.64 -20.52
C ASP A 505 1.06 30.20 -20.83
N LYS A 506 0.02 29.36 -20.83
CA LYS A 506 -1.38 29.81 -20.98
C LYS A 506 -1.89 30.63 -19.81
N MET A 507 -1.38 30.38 -18.60
CA MET A 507 -1.62 31.20 -17.42
C MET A 507 -0.75 32.47 -17.38
N GLY A 508 0.17 32.64 -18.33
CA GLY A 508 1.11 33.77 -18.35
C GLY A 508 2.13 33.74 -17.20
N ILE A 509 2.45 32.55 -16.69
CA ILE A 509 3.44 32.32 -15.63
C ILE A 509 4.75 31.89 -16.27
N THR A 510 5.84 32.62 -15.97
CA THR A 510 7.17 32.30 -16.50
C THR A 510 8.12 31.86 -15.39
N LYS A 511 9.15 31.10 -15.76
CA LYS A 511 10.25 30.75 -14.85
C LYS A 511 10.90 31.99 -14.23
N GLN A 512 11.15 33.03 -15.03
CA GLN A 512 11.77 34.26 -14.54
C GLN A 512 10.90 34.95 -13.48
N GLU A 513 9.58 35.01 -13.69
CA GLU A 513 8.66 35.58 -12.70
C GLU A 513 8.70 34.81 -11.36
N ILE A 514 8.79 33.48 -11.41
CA ILE A 514 8.94 32.63 -10.22
C ILE A 514 10.28 32.90 -9.52
N LEU A 515 11.40 32.93 -10.26
CA LEU A 515 12.73 33.19 -9.72
C LEU A 515 12.85 34.58 -9.08
N ASP A 516 12.32 35.61 -9.75
CA ASP A 516 12.25 36.97 -9.22
C ASP A 516 11.41 37.01 -7.93
N GLY A 517 10.32 36.23 -7.88
CA GLY A 517 9.48 36.07 -6.69
C GLY A 517 10.24 35.54 -5.49
N ARG A 518 11.05 34.51 -5.71
CA ARG A 518 11.89 33.92 -4.66
C ARG A 518 12.92 34.91 -4.13
N ALA A 519 13.61 35.63 -5.03
CA ALA A 519 14.58 36.66 -4.64
C ALA A 519 13.94 37.73 -3.73
N ARG A 520 12.74 38.22 -4.08
CA ARG A 520 12.00 39.19 -3.26
C ARG A 520 11.68 38.67 -1.86
N LEU A 521 11.27 37.41 -1.72
CA LEU A 521 10.97 36.82 -0.41
C LEU A 521 12.22 36.68 0.46
N LEU A 522 13.34 36.24 -0.12
CA LEU A 522 14.61 36.13 0.59
C LEU A 522 15.11 37.48 1.11
N GLU A 523 14.99 38.55 0.31
CA GLU A 523 15.33 39.92 0.73
C GLU A 523 14.44 40.39 1.89
N SER A 524 13.14 40.07 1.85
CA SER A 524 12.20 40.42 2.91
C SER A 524 12.49 39.70 4.23
N ASP A 525 12.87 38.41 4.19
CA ASP A 525 13.23 37.62 5.38
C ASP A 525 14.53 38.11 6.03
N VAL A 526 15.47 38.61 5.24
CA VAL A 526 16.73 39.20 5.76
C VAL A 526 16.45 40.58 6.37
N SER A 527 15.61 41.40 5.74
CA SER A 527 15.26 42.73 6.27
C SER A 527 14.44 42.66 7.58
N GLY A 528 13.56 41.65 7.72
CA GLY A 528 12.76 41.41 8.93
C GLY A 528 13.57 40.96 10.16
N LYS A 529 14.76 40.39 9.97
CA LYS A 529 15.68 40.04 11.09
C LYS A 529 16.53 41.20 11.60
N SER A 530 16.48 42.36 10.93
CA SER A 530 17.26 43.56 11.31
C SER A 530 16.48 44.58 12.15
N GLY A 531 15.21 44.32 12.47
CA GLY A 531 14.31 45.25 13.20
C GLY A 531 14.09 44.94 14.69
N GLY A 532 14.93 44.12 15.32
CA GLY A 532 14.86 43.81 16.75
C GLY A 532 15.67 44.80 17.58
N ALA A 533 14.97 45.68 18.31
CA ALA A 533 15.51 46.66 19.23
C ALA A 533 16.58 46.08 20.19
N GLY A 534 17.69 46.80 20.32
CA GLY A 534 18.76 46.49 21.27
C GLY A 534 18.27 46.54 22.73
N PRO A 535 18.93 45.82 23.65
CA PRO A 535 18.57 45.86 25.05
C PRO A 535 18.96 47.23 25.65
N ASN A 536 17.96 47.99 26.10
CA ASN A 536 18.17 49.11 27.01
C ASN A 536 18.75 48.57 28.32
N VAL A 537 20.05 48.80 28.53
CA VAL A 537 20.69 48.69 29.83
C VAL A 537 20.56 50.06 30.50
N GLU A 538 19.59 50.20 31.39
CA GLU A 538 19.59 51.28 32.38
C GLU A 538 19.92 50.70 33.77
N MET A 539 21.01 51.21 34.34
CA MET A 539 21.40 50.99 35.73
C MET A 539 20.58 51.88 36.67
N ALA A 540 19.95 51.25 37.66
CA ALA A 540 19.71 51.79 39.00
C ALA A 540 19.74 50.56 39.94
N GLY A 541 20.58 50.46 40.95
CA GLY A 541 20.82 51.44 42.02
C GLY A 541 20.16 50.91 43.29
N GLN A 542 20.97 50.44 44.23
CA GLN A 542 20.63 49.84 45.53
C GLN A 542 19.54 50.59 46.33
N ALA A 543 18.65 49.84 47.01
CA ALA A 543 18.36 49.97 48.46
C ALA A 543 17.13 49.12 48.87
N GLY A 544 17.15 48.55 50.08
CA GLY A 544 15.92 48.39 50.86
C GLY A 544 15.50 46.98 51.25
N MET A 545 16.20 46.42 52.23
CA MET A 545 15.76 45.36 53.14
C MET A 545 14.58 45.84 54.01
N LYS A 546 13.46 45.08 54.10
CA LYS A 546 12.50 44.96 55.24
C LYS A 546 11.30 44.07 54.81
N GLN A 547 11.19 42.85 55.34
CA GLN A 547 10.36 42.41 56.48
C GLN A 547 8.83 42.31 56.23
N SER A 548 8.35 41.06 56.28
CA SER A 548 7.07 40.55 56.84
C SER A 548 5.73 41.19 56.44
N MET A 549 4.88 40.43 55.73
CA MET A 549 3.77 39.63 56.30
C MET A 549 3.23 38.67 55.25
#